data_AF-A0A9P6JM30-F1
#
_entry.id   AF-A0A9P6JM30-F1
#
_cell.length_a   1.000
_cell.length_b   1.000
_cell.length_c   1.000
_cell.angle_alpha   90.00
_cell.angle_beta   90.00
_cell.angle_gamma   90.00
#
_symmetry.space_group_name_H-M   'P 1'
#
loop_
_entity.id
_entity.type
_entity.pdbx_description
1 polymer ?
#
loop_
_entity_poly.entity_id
_entity_poly.type
_entity_poly.pdbx_seq_one_letter_code
_entity_poly.pdbx_strand_id
1 'polypeptide(L)'
;AQLKWEANVIAYVDYIYEKTKVHGNASTLRVPPALSKQVPLLGPTFVPPSYCHVMKRSTLPKIAPETAYIVPLTVVHPFYFAGTISKCPKCSESKNITWDSWNGTGGREVQGLYRNERAIGYQLRCKTCHGLPKAERSQGFCFGTTNYVFWENWEHWKIPRKI
;
A
#
# COMPACT_ATOMS: atom_id res chain seq x y z
N ALA A 1 19.98 2.64 -4.60
CA ALA A 1 19.36 1.29 -4.44
C ALA A 1 17.90 1.32 -3.95
N GLN A 2 17.56 2.05 -2.89
CA GLN A 2 16.21 2.05 -2.28
C GLN A 2 15.06 2.38 -3.26
N LEU A 3 15.17 3.46 -4.05
CA LEU A 3 14.13 3.83 -5.02
C LEU A 3 13.90 2.77 -6.10
N LYS A 4 14.97 2.06 -6.50
CA LYS A 4 14.87 0.94 -7.46
C LYS A 4 14.14 -0.25 -6.85
N TRP A 5 14.38 -0.53 -5.57
CA TRP A 5 13.63 -1.53 -4.82
C TRP A 5 12.14 -1.18 -4.75
N GLU A 6 11.82 0.07 -4.37
CA GLU A 6 10.44 0.57 -4.33
C GLU A 6 9.74 0.45 -5.69
N ALA A 7 10.40 0.87 -6.77
CA ALA A 7 9.86 0.77 -8.13
C ALA A 7 9.55 -0.69 -8.52
N ASN A 8 10.43 -1.63 -8.19
CA ASN A 8 10.19 -3.06 -8.45
C ASN A 8 9.00 -3.61 -7.64
N VAL A 9 8.87 -3.21 -6.38
CA VAL A 9 7.73 -3.60 -5.54
C VAL A 9 6.43 -3.03 -6.09
N ILE A 10 6.41 -1.75 -6.46
CA ILE A 10 5.24 -1.10 -7.08
C ILE A 10 4.85 -1.84 -8.36
N ALA A 11 5.81 -2.11 -9.26
CA ALA A 11 5.55 -2.83 -10.50
C ALA A 11 4.97 -4.23 -10.25
N TYR A 12 5.46 -4.94 -9.24
CA TYR A 12 4.91 -6.24 -8.83
C TYR A 12 3.48 -6.11 -8.29
N VAL A 13 3.21 -5.12 -7.42
CA VAL A 13 1.88 -4.90 -6.83
C VAL A 13 0.86 -4.48 -7.89
N ASP A 14 1.25 -3.61 -8.82
CA ASP A 14 0.41 -3.25 -9.97
C ASP A 14 0.14 -4.48 -10.84
N TYR A 15 1.15 -5.30 -11.13
CA TYR A 15 0.97 -6.54 -11.89
C TYR A 15 -0.05 -7.48 -11.25
N ILE A 16 0.07 -7.81 -9.96
CA ILE A 16 -0.87 -8.73 -9.30
C ILE A 16 -2.27 -8.12 -9.18
N TYR A 17 -2.37 -6.80 -9.00
CA TYR A 17 -3.66 -6.12 -8.93
C TYR A 17 -4.37 -6.09 -10.28
N GLU A 18 -3.66 -5.77 -11.36
CA GLU A 18 -4.23 -5.84 -12.72
C GLU A 18 -4.74 -7.25 -13.06
N LYS A 19 -4.04 -8.30 -12.58
CA LYS A 19 -4.45 -9.70 -12.79
C LYS A 19 -5.63 -10.15 -11.94
N THR A 20 -5.96 -9.44 -10.86
CA THR A 20 -6.99 -9.84 -9.89
C THR A 20 -8.14 -8.86 -9.79
N LYS A 21 -8.02 -7.64 -10.32
CA LYS A 21 -9.10 -6.65 -10.29
C LYS A 21 -10.17 -6.97 -11.35
N VAL A 22 -11.40 -6.57 -11.06
CA VAL A 22 -12.47 -6.54 -12.07
C VAL A 22 -12.27 -5.31 -12.94
N HIS A 23 -12.24 -5.49 -14.26
CA HIS A 23 -12.10 -4.37 -15.19
C HIS A 23 -13.32 -3.44 -15.07
N GLY A 24 -13.10 -2.12 -15.03
CA GLY A 24 -14.17 -1.13 -14.80
C GLY A 24 -15.29 -1.15 -15.83
N ASN A 25 -15.01 -1.62 -17.05
CA ASN A 25 -15.99 -1.77 -18.13
C ASN A 25 -16.63 -3.17 -18.19
N ALA A 26 -16.45 -4.01 -17.18
CA ALA A 26 -17.09 -5.33 -17.15
C ALA A 26 -18.62 -5.15 -17.03
N SER A 27 -19.36 -5.55 -18.05
CA SER A 27 -20.83 -5.41 -18.16
C SER A 27 -21.63 -6.31 -17.22
N THR A 28 -20.96 -7.18 -16.46
CA THR A 28 -21.56 -8.14 -15.52
C THR A 28 -20.82 -8.09 -14.19
N LEU A 29 -21.53 -8.27 -13.07
CA LEU A 29 -20.96 -8.46 -11.73
C LEU A 29 -20.10 -9.74 -11.73
N ARG A 30 -18.85 -9.61 -12.15
CA ARG A 30 -17.91 -10.72 -12.21
C ARG A 30 -17.14 -10.81 -10.90
N VAL A 31 -17.05 -12.03 -10.37
CA VAL A 31 -16.15 -12.36 -9.28
C VAL A 31 -14.72 -12.01 -9.74
N PRO A 32 -13.90 -11.34 -8.90
CA PRO A 32 -12.52 -11.03 -9.24
C PRO A 32 -11.74 -12.30 -9.60
N PRO A 33 -10.95 -12.32 -10.68
CA PRO A 33 -10.15 -13.48 -11.04
C PRO A 33 -9.11 -13.80 -9.95
N ALA A 34 -8.92 -15.09 -9.67
CA ALA A 34 -7.92 -15.53 -8.73
C ALA A 34 -6.49 -15.39 -9.31
N LEU A 35 -5.53 -15.09 -8.44
CA LEU A 35 -4.12 -15.03 -8.81
C LEU A 35 -3.62 -16.43 -9.23
N SER A 36 -2.86 -16.50 -10.31
CA SER A 36 -2.23 -17.75 -10.76
C SER A 36 -1.29 -18.31 -9.68
N LYS A 37 -1.32 -19.63 -9.49
CA LYS A 37 -0.47 -20.34 -8.50
C LYS A 37 1.04 -20.21 -8.77
N GLN A 38 1.42 -19.85 -10.00
CA GLN A 38 2.81 -19.64 -10.41
C GLN A 38 3.34 -18.28 -9.96
N VAL A 39 2.46 -17.32 -9.67
CA VAL A 39 2.85 -16.00 -9.19
C VAL A 39 2.95 -16.06 -7.67
N PRO A 40 4.12 -15.78 -7.07
CA PRO A 40 4.25 -15.77 -5.63
C PRO A 40 3.38 -14.66 -5.05
N LEU A 41 2.70 -14.91 -3.93
CA LEU A 41 1.99 -13.90 -3.16
C LEU A 41 2.96 -13.29 -2.15
N LEU A 42 3.43 -12.08 -2.44
CA LEU A 42 4.36 -11.31 -1.60
C LEU A 42 3.63 -10.12 -0.97
N GLY A 43 4.19 -9.59 0.12
CA GLY A 43 3.66 -8.42 0.82
C GLY A 43 2.69 -8.78 1.96
N PRO A 44 2.01 -7.79 2.55
CA PRO A 44 2.06 -6.35 2.24
C PRO A 44 3.38 -5.67 2.67
N THR A 45 4.17 -6.31 3.53
CA THR A 45 5.51 -5.84 3.92
C THR A 45 6.59 -6.60 3.15
N PHE A 46 7.35 -5.87 2.34
CA PHE A 46 8.43 -6.38 1.51
C PHE A 46 9.77 -6.19 2.21
N VAL A 47 10.44 -7.30 2.52
CA VAL A 47 11.71 -7.30 3.26
C VAL A 47 12.84 -7.70 2.30
N PRO A 48 13.81 -6.82 2.04
CA PRO A 48 14.98 -7.18 1.25
C PRO A 48 15.89 -8.14 2.04
N PRO A 49 16.73 -8.94 1.36
CA PRO A 49 17.76 -9.72 2.03
C PRO A 49 18.69 -8.82 2.85
N SER A 50 18.78 -9.07 4.16
CA SER A 50 19.68 -8.31 5.03
C SER A 50 21.14 -8.73 4.84
N TYR A 51 22.07 -7.90 5.32
CA TYR A 51 23.51 -8.19 5.36
C TYR A 51 23.82 -9.62 5.84
N CYS A 52 23.24 -10.04 6.98
CA CYS A 52 23.47 -11.38 7.53
C CYS A 52 22.98 -12.49 6.61
N HIS A 53 21.87 -12.29 5.90
CA HIS A 53 21.40 -13.26 4.90
C HIS A 53 22.41 -13.41 3.76
N VAL A 54 22.97 -12.32 3.25
CA VAL A 54 23.96 -12.36 2.17
C VAL A 54 25.26 -13.00 2.65
N MET A 55 25.75 -12.61 3.82
CA MET A 55 27.00 -13.10 4.39
C MET A 55 26.95 -14.59 4.73
N LYS A 56 25.82 -15.10 5.26
CA LYS A 56 25.72 -16.50 5.71
C LYS A 56 25.30 -17.48 4.61
N ARG A 57 24.78 -16.99 3.47
CA ARG A 57 24.30 -17.84 2.36
C ARG A 57 25.31 -17.98 1.22
N SER A 58 26.50 -17.38 1.32
CA SER A 58 27.53 -17.46 0.27
C SER A 58 28.92 -17.60 0.87
N THR A 59 29.74 -18.45 0.27
CA THR A 59 31.13 -18.68 0.66
C THR A 59 32.04 -17.48 0.36
N LEU A 60 31.69 -16.70 -0.67
CA LEU A 60 32.39 -15.46 -1.07
C LEU A 60 31.34 -14.36 -1.32
N PRO A 61 30.79 -13.75 -0.25
CA PRO A 61 29.67 -12.83 -0.36
C PRO A 61 30.11 -11.51 -1.01
N LYS A 62 29.49 -11.16 -2.13
CA LYS A 62 29.60 -9.83 -2.74
C LYS A 62 28.62 -8.88 -2.05
N ILE A 63 29.06 -8.25 -0.97
CA ILE A 63 28.22 -7.33 -0.20
C ILE A 63 28.39 -5.92 -0.74
N ALA A 64 27.36 -5.42 -1.43
CA ALA A 64 27.24 -4.00 -1.75
C ALA A 64 26.48 -3.31 -0.60
N PRO A 65 27.06 -2.32 0.10
CA PRO A 65 26.37 -1.62 1.19
C PRO A 65 25.01 -1.07 0.77
N GLU A 66 24.91 -0.52 -0.44
CA GLU A 66 23.68 0.05 -0.97
C GLU A 66 22.51 -0.92 -1.02
N THR A 67 22.76 -2.22 -1.25
CA THR A 67 21.72 -3.25 -1.28
C THR A 67 21.53 -3.94 0.07
N ALA A 68 22.58 -3.98 0.89
CA ALA A 68 22.54 -4.58 2.23
C ALA A 68 21.74 -3.74 3.25
N TYR A 69 21.63 -2.43 3.04
CA TYR A 69 20.92 -1.47 3.90
C TYR A 69 19.57 -1.00 3.34
N ILE A 70 19.00 -1.71 2.36
CA ILE A 70 17.64 -1.40 1.88
C ILE A 70 16.67 -1.58 3.05
N VAL A 71 15.83 -0.57 3.25
CA VAL A 71 14.83 -0.54 4.31
C VAL A 71 13.59 -1.30 3.84
N PRO A 72 12.95 -2.12 4.70
CA PRO A 72 11.69 -2.79 4.40
C PRO A 72 10.60 -1.80 3.96
N LEU A 73 9.77 -2.23 3.02
CA LEU A 73 8.70 -1.41 2.45
C LEU A 73 7.34 -2.03 2.77
N THR A 74 6.50 -1.31 3.50
CA THR A 74 5.10 -1.65 3.74
C THR A 74 4.22 -0.96 2.70
N VAL A 75 3.43 -1.74 1.97
CA VAL A 75 2.59 -1.25 0.87
C VAL A 75 1.12 -1.25 1.28
N VAL A 76 0.49 -0.08 1.28
CA VAL A 76 -0.94 0.08 1.56
C VAL A 76 -1.71 0.21 0.24
N HIS A 77 -2.23 -0.91 -0.24
CA HIS A 77 -2.83 -1.05 -1.58
C HIS A 77 -4.18 -1.78 -1.51
N PRO A 78 -5.17 -1.48 -2.41
CA PRO A 78 -6.46 -2.16 -2.44
C PRO A 78 -6.35 -3.68 -2.51
N PHE A 79 -5.36 -4.20 -3.25
CA PHE A 79 -5.07 -5.65 -3.30
C PHE A 79 -4.93 -6.30 -1.91
N TYR A 80 -4.30 -5.62 -0.96
CA TYR A 80 -4.10 -6.14 0.40
C TYR A 80 -5.19 -5.70 1.39
N PHE A 81 -5.80 -4.53 1.19
CA PHE A 81 -6.62 -3.88 2.22
C PHE A 81 -8.01 -3.40 1.78
N ALA A 82 -8.50 -3.75 0.58
CA ALA A 82 -9.79 -3.28 0.07
C ALA A 82 -10.99 -3.58 1.00
N GLY A 83 -10.93 -4.67 1.78
CA GLY A 83 -12.00 -5.00 2.74
C GLY A 83 -11.93 -4.25 4.07
N THR A 84 -10.76 -3.71 4.43
CA THR A 84 -10.54 -3.25 5.81
C THR A 84 -10.42 -1.74 5.92
N ILE A 85 -9.78 -1.08 4.95
CA ILE A 85 -9.48 0.36 5.02
C ILE A 85 -10.20 1.23 3.99
N SER A 86 -11.20 0.68 3.29
CA SER A 86 -12.05 1.40 2.33
C SER A 86 -13.13 2.24 3.03
N LYS A 87 -12.75 3.10 3.97
CA LYS A 87 -13.64 4.01 4.71
C LYS A 87 -13.11 5.43 4.74
N CYS A 88 -14.02 6.41 4.75
CA CYS A 88 -13.63 7.81 4.72
C CYS A 88 -13.29 8.22 6.14
N PRO A 89 -12.09 8.76 6.41
CA PRO A 89 -11.72 9.17 7.77
C PRO A 89 -12.57 10.34 8.30
N LYS A 90 -13.23 11.10 7.40
CA LYS A 90 -14.08 12.25 7.76
C LYS A 90 -15.53 11.86 8.04
N CYS A 91 -16.20 11.19 7.09
CA CYS A 91 -17.62 10.89 7.20
C CYS A 91 -17.94 9.44 7.57
N SER A 92 -16.92 8.58 7.75
CA SER A 92 -17.06 7.14 8.03
C SER A 92 -17.85 6.33 6.99
N GLU A 93 -18.28 6.96 5.89
CA GLU A 93 -18.95 6.31 4.76
C GLU A 93 -18.00 5.31 4.10
N SER A 94 -18.55 4.22 3.57
CA SER A 94 -17.77 3.18 2.87
C SER A 94 -18.25 2.91 1.45
N LYS A 95 -19.47 3.32 1.09
CA LYS A 95 -20.07 3.00 -0.23
C LYS A 95 -19.53 3.89 -1.35
N ASN A 96 -19.28 5.17 -1.04
CA ASN A 96 -18.92 6.19 -2.02
C ASN A 96 -17.41 6.49 -2.04
N ILE A 97 -16.60 5.46 -1.86
CA ILE A 97 -15.14 5.56 -1.81
C ILE A 97 -14.52 4.80 -2.96
N THR A 98 -13.55 5.44 -3.60
CA THR A 98 -12.79 4.86 -4.70
C THR A 98 -11.30 4.95 -4.41
N TRP A 99 -10.60 3.85 -4.64
CA TRP A 99 -9.16 3.81 -4.75
C TRP A 99 -8.76 4.44 -6.08
N ASP A 100 -7.93 5.48 -6.05
CA ASP A 100 -7.66 6.35 -7.20
C ASP A 100 -6.33 6.00 -7.87
N SER A 101 -5.22 6.27 -7.18
CA SER A 101 -3.88 6.07 -7.70
C SER A 101 -2.85 5.98 -6.56
N TRP A 102 -1.61 5.61 -6.89
CA TRP A 102 -0.48 5.78 -5.98
C TRP A 102 -0.34 7.24 -5.51
N ASN A 103 0.03 7.42 -4.24
CA ASN A 103 0.30 8.76 -3.73
C ASN A 103 1.53 9.38 -4.43
N GLY A 104 1.37 10.57 -5.00
CA GLY A 104 2.41 11.29 -5.73
C GLY A 104 3.57 11.80 -4.86
N THR A 105 3.43 11.82 -3.53
CA THR A 105 4.54 12.22 -2.63
C THR A 105 5.56 11.12 -2.38
N GLY A 106 5.38 9.93 -2.96
CA GLY A 106 6.27 8.78 -2.77
C GLY A 106 6.15 8.10 -1.40
N GLY A 107 7.06 7.16 -1.15
CA GLY A 107 7.12 6.41 0.11
C GLY A 107 7.67 7.26 1.26
N ARG A 108 6.99 7.24 2.40
CA ARG A 108 7.36 7.95 3.63
C ARG A 108 8.15 7.06 4.56
N GLU A 109 9.07 7.63 5.32
CA GLU A 109 9.71 6.93 6.43
C GLU A 109 8.73 6.83 7.60
N VAL A 110 8.62 5.64 8.16
CA VAL A 110 7.79 5.35 9.33
C VAL A 110 8.64 4.61 10.35
N GLN A 111 8.53 5.00 11.61
CA GLN A 111 9.18 4.26 12.69
C GLN A 111 8.34 3.01 13.00
N GLY A 112 8.89 1.85 12.65
CA GLY A 112 8.38 0.58 13.14
C GLY A 112 8.88 0.31 14.55
N LEU A 113 8.16 -0.52 15.30
CA LEU A 113 8.49 -0.85 16.69
C LEU A 113 9.86 -1.56 16.83
N TYR A 114 10.28 -2.27 15.79
CA TYR A 114 11.50 -3.10 15.78
C TYR A 114 12.58 -2.60 14.83
N ARG A 115 12.23 -1.77 13.86
CA ARG A 115 13.12 -1.25 12.81
C ARG A 115 12.47 -0.08 12.09
N ASN A 116 13.30 0.77 11.49
CA ASN A 116 12.83 1.75 10.52
C ASN A 116 12.20 1.01 9.33
N GLU A 117 11.07 1.52 8.87
CA GLU A 117 10.36 1.00 7.70
C GLU A 117 10.02 2.17 6.78
N ARG A 118 9.77 1.88 5.51
CA ARG A 118 9.14 2.84 4.60
C ARG A 118 7.73 2.38 4.29
N ALA A 119 6.81 3.33 4.16
CA ALA A 119 5.43 3.07 3.79
C ALA A 119 5.09 3.79 2.49
N ILE A 120 4.54 3.06 1.53
CA ILE A 120 3.95 3.65 0.32
C ILE A 120 2.50 3.20 0.24
N GLY A 121 1.63 4.04 -0.31
CA GLY A 121 0.23 3.72 -0.35
C GLY A 121 -0.55 4.42 -1.44
N TYR A 122 -1.76 3.91 -1.65
CA TYR A 122 -2.73 4.50 -2.56
C TYR A 122 -3.48 5.68 -1.94
N GLN A 123 -4.06 6.49 -2.81
CA GLN A 123 -5.00 7.55 -2.48
C GLN A 123 -6.44 7.01 -2.53
N LEU A 124 -7.20 7.38 -1.50
CA LEU A 124 -8.65 7.18 -1.43
C LEU A 124 -9.36 8.49 -1.75
N ARG A 125 -10.44 8.40 -2.52
CA ARG A 125 -11.29 9.55 -2.87
C ARG A 125 -12.71 9.30 -2.39
N CYS A 126 -13.26 10.22 -1.59
CA CYS A 126 -14.64 10.15 -1.12
C CYS A 126 -15.55 11.04 -1.99
N LYS A 127 -16.49 10.42 -2.73
CA LYS A 127 -17.45 11.15 -3.57
C LYS A 127 -18.46 11.95 -2.75
N THR A 128 -18.85 11.46 -1.56
CA THR A 128 -19.74 12.20 -0.65
C THR A 128 -19.09 13.50 -0.18
N CYS A 129 -17.83 13.45 0.30
CA CYS A 129 -17.09 14.65 0.71
C CYS A 129 -16.79 15.58 -0.47
N HIS A 130 -16.58 15.03 -1.67
CA HIS A 130 -16.45 15.83 -2.89
C HIS A 130 -17.73 16.60 -3.23
N GLY A 131 -18.92 16.07 -2.91
CA GLY A 131 -20.21 16.70 -3.19
C GLY A 131 -20.56 17.91 -2.30
N LEU A 132 -19.90 18.08 -1.15
CA LEU A 132 -20.21 19.12 -0.17
C LEU A 132 -19.97 20.55 -0.71
N PRO A 133 -20.59 21.60 -0.16
CA PRO A 133 -20.33 22.99 -0.55
C PRO A 133 -18.87 23.39 -0.32
N LYS A 134 -18.32 24.32 -1.13
CA LYS A 134 -16.90 24.77 -1.03
C LYS A 134 -16.47 25.22 0.37
N ALA A 135 -17.38 25.83 1.15
CA ALA A 135 -17.12 26.26 2.52
C ALA A 135 -16.76 25.09 3.47
N GLU A 136 -17.30 23.89 3.22
CA GLU A 136 -17.06 22.68 4.01
C GLU A 136 -16.00 21.74 3.38
N ARG A 137 -15.54 22.04 2.16
CA ARG A 137 -14.48 21.32 1.42
C ARG A 137 -13.06 21.67 1.87
N SER A 138 -12.90 22.59 2.83
CA SER A 138 -11.59 23.09 3.31
C SER A 138 -10.60 22.00 3.73
N GLN A 139 -11.09 20.81 4.12
CA GLN A 139 -10.27 19.69 4.58
C GLN A 139 -9.96 18.62 3.52
N GLY A 140 -10.32 18.84 2.25
CA GLY A 140 -10.04 17.90 1.16
C GLY A 140 -10.93 16.64 1.18
N PHE A 141 -10.98 15.96 0.04
CA PHE A 141 -11.77 14.73 -0.17
C PHE A 141 -10.92 13.55 -0.69
N CYS A 142 -9.63 13.81 -0.90
CA CYS A 142 -8.61 12.83 -1.25
C CYS A 142 -7.72 12.58 -0.03
N PHE A 143 -7.54 11.32 0.34
CA PHE A 143 -6.75 10.92 1.51
C PHE A 143 -5.68 9.92 1.08
N GLY A 144 -4.41 10.27 1.29
CA GLY A 144 -3.31 9.33 1.12
C GLY A 144 -3.28 8.38 2.30
N THR A 145 -3.26 7.07 2.04
CA THR A 145 -3.17 6.05 3.10
C THR A 145 -1.85 6.06 3.88
N THR A 146 -0.86 6.83 3.44
CA THR A 146 0.39 7.08 4.18
C THR A 146 0.36 8.37 5.00
N ASN A 147 -0.75 9.12 4.99
CA ASN A 147 -0.88 10.36 5.75
C ASN A 147 -1.47 10.07 7.14
N TYR A 148 -0.95 10.72 8.18
CA TYR A 148 -1.45 10.58 9.55
C TYR A 148 -2.93 10.97 9.67
N VAL A 149 -3.39 11.98 8.91
CA VAL A 149 -4.79 12.43 8.88
C VAL A 149 -5.74 11.29 8.49
N PHE A 150 -5.27 10.34 7.66
CA PHE A 150 -6.09 9.18 7.32
C PHE A 150 -6.28 8.25 8.52
N TRP A 151 -5.27 8.13 9.39
CA TRP A 151 -5.25 7.19 10.52
C TRP A 151 -5.67 7.79 11.86
N GLU A 152 -5.79 9.12 11.96
CA GLU A 152 -6.10 9.83 13.22
C GLU A 152 -7.37 9.31 13.91
N ASN A 153 -8.41 9.01 13.13
CA ASN A 153 -9.69 8.52 13.64
C ASN A 153 -9.78 6.99 13.70
N TRP A 154 -8.66 6.29 13.48
CA TRP A 154 -8.60 4.83 13.53
C TRP A 154 -8.10 4.37 14.90
N GLU A 155 -8.93 3.58 15.57
CA GLU A 155 -8.46 2.87 16.75
C GLU A 155 -7.43 1.81 16.35
N HIS A 156 -6.33 1.70 17.10
CA HIS A 156 -5.17 0.89 16.71
C HIS A 156 -5.47 -0.61 16.56
N TRP A 157 -6.54 -1.09 17.19
CA TRP A 157 -7.01 -2.47 17.08
C TRP A 157 -7.93 -2.72 15.86
N LYS A 158 -8.45 -1.64 15.23
CA LYS A 158 -9.21 -1.70 13.97
C LYS A 158 -8.31 -1.81 12.74
N ILE A 159 -7.01 -1.58 12.90
CA ILE A 159 -6.02 -1.77 11.84
C ILE A 159 -5.73 -3.27 11.75
N PRO A 160 -5.97 -3.93 10.60
CA PRO A 160 -5.79 -5.36 10.46
C PRO A 160 -4.32 -5.71 10.74
N ARG A 161 -4.11 -6.49 11.81
CA ARG A 161 -2.82 -7.07 12.11
C ARG A 161 -2.69 -8.34 11.27
N LYS A 162 -1.78 -8.31 10.29
CA LYS A 162 -1.22 -9.43 9.51
C LYS A 162 -2.15 -10.65 9.35
N ILE A 163 -2.69 -10.84 8.14
CA ILE A 163 -3.06 -12.16 7.62
C ILE A 163 -1.79 -12.81 7.07
#